data_AF-A0A7W5E4C1-F1
#
_entry.id   AF-A0A7W5E4C1-F1
#
_cell.length_a   1.000
_cell.length_b   1.000
_cell.length_c   1.000
_cell.angle_alpha   90.00
_cell.angle_beta   90.00
_cell.angle_gamma   90.00
#
_symmetry.space_group_name_H-M   'P 1'
#
loop_
_entity.id
_entity.type
_entity.pdbx_description
1 polymer ?
#
loop_
_entity_poly.entity_id
_entity_poly.type
_entity_poly.pdbx_seq_one_letter_code
_entity_poly.pdbx_strand_id
1 'polypeptide(L)'
;MEIEYSGGNWSLDGTKLVFVGKRDGKEHVATIEASGDLDTLQILYTEHRRGLRLYGPPAWSPDGEQIVVSIQEPGQLRLSGQWTNSYLYSLSVSEPGLISLLEPERIGTINRGMSFSPDGKTIAFSSDR
;
A
#
# COMPACT_ATOMS: atom_id res chain seq x y z
N MET A 1 -21.75 -9.10 0.94
CA MET A 1 -20.40 -8.64 1.33
C MET A 1 -19.60 -8.66 0.05
N GLU A 2 -19.23 -7.49 -0.47
CA GLU A 2 -18.49 -7.35 -1.72
C GLU A 2 -17.03 -7.04 -1.35
N ILE A 3 -16.11 -7.92 -1.76
CA ILE A 3 -14.69 -7.76 -1.53
C ILE A 3 -14.06 -7.49 -2.89
N GLU A 4 -13.58 -6.26 -3.08
CA GLU A 4 -12.77 -5.88 -4.23
C GLU A 4 -11.30 -5.98 -3.83
N TYR A 5 -10.48 -6.64 -4.65
CA TYR A 5 -9.03 -6.71 -4.48
C TYR A 5 -8.36 -5.88 -5.58
N SER A 6 -7.68 -4.80 -5.20
CA SER A 6 -6.98 -3.90 -6.13
C SER A 6 -5.47 -4.12 -6.04
N GLY A 7 -4.99 -5.15 -6.73
CA GLY A 7 -3.55 -5.42 -6.88
C GLY A 7 -2.91 -6.13 -5.67
N GLY A 8 -1.93 -6.98 -5.97
CA GLY A 8 -1.15 -7.69 -4.97
C GLY A 8 0.25 -7.98 -5.49
N ASN A 9 1.15 -8.36 -4.57
CA ASN A 9 2.55 -8.62 -4.86
C ASN A 9 3.08 -9.76 -4.00
N TRP A 10 4.11 -10.45 -4.49
CA TRP A 10 4.77 -11.55 -3.78
C TRP A 10 5.91 -11.02 -2.91
N SER A 11 6.13 -11.66 -1.76
CA SER A 11 7.40 -11.53 -1.05
C SER A 11 8.54 -12.10 -1.90
N LEU A 12 9.78 -11.65 -1.68
CA LEU A 12 10.92 -12.05 -2.51
C LEU A 12 11.21 -13.57 -2.44
N ASP A 13 10.94 -14.17 -1.29
CA ASP A 13 11.06 -15.62 -1.04
C ASP A 13 9.86 -16.43 -1.57
N GLY A 14 8.82 -15.76 -2.08
CA GLY A 14 7.60 -16.39 -2.61
C GLY A 14 6.70 -17.02 -1.55
N THR A 15 6.95 -16.81 -0.26
CA THR A 15 6.19 -17.46 0.83
C THR A 15 4.92 -16.72 1.20
N LYS A 16 4.82 -15.43 0.86
CA LYS A 16 3.68 -14.57 1.21
C LYS A 16 3.22 -13.71 0.04
N LEU A 17 1.95 -13.37 0.09
CA LEU A 17 1.32 -12.34 -0.74
C LEU A 17 1.02 -11.13 0.12
N VAL A 18 1.14 -9.94 -0.46
CA VAL A 18 0.55 -8.71 0.06
C VAL A 18 -0.50 -8.21 -0.92
N PHE A 19 -1.61 -7.69 -0.43
CA PHE A 19 -2.66 -7.13 -1.28
C PHE A 19 -3.45 -6.04 -0.57
N VAL A 20 -4.13 -5.22 -1.39
CA VAL A 20 -5.17 -4.31 -0.91
C VAL A 20 -6.52 -4.99 -1.07
N GLY A 21 -7.28 -5.06 0.03
CA GLY A 21 -8.62 -5.63 0.04
C GLY A 21 -9.62 -4.69 0.69
N LYS A 22 -10.89 -4.79 0.30
CA LYS A 22 -11.96 -3.96 0.85
C LYS A 22 -12.95 -4.78 1.68
N ARG A 23 -13.21 -4.35 2.91
CA ARG A 23 -14.20 -4.98 3.80
C ARG A 23 -14.95 -3.91 4.59
N ASP A 24 -16.28 -4.05 4.64
CA ASP A 24 -17.17 -3.12 5.37
C ASP A 24 -16.95 -1.64 5.00
N GLY A 25 -16.67 -1.39 3.71
CA GLY A 25 -16.44 -0.06 3.15
C GLY A 25 -15.07 0.55 3.47
N LYS A 26 -14.16 -0.20 4.11
CA LYS A 26 -12.79 0.20 4.41
C LYS A 26 -11.79 -0.58 3.57
N GLU A 27 -10.71 0.06 3.18
CA GLU A 27 -9.60 -0.58 2.50
C GLU A 27 -8.55 -1.01 3.52
N HIS A 28 -7.95 -2.16 3.27
CA HIS A 28 -6.98 -2.82 4.13
C HIS A 28 -5.76 -3.21 3.32
N VAL A 29 -4.60 -3.11 3.95
CA VAL A 29 -3.39 -3.79 3.48
C VAL A 29 -3.25 -5.05 4.32
N ALA A 30 -3.20 -6.20 3.65
CA ALA A 30 -3.10 -7.48 4.32
C ALA A 30 -2.05 -8.36 3.65
N THR A 31 -1.50 -9.28 4.45
CA THR A 31 -0.63 -10.36 3.99
C THR A 31 -1.26 -11.72 4.27
N ILE A 32 -0.93 -12.70 3.44
CA ILE A 32 -1.35 -14.10 3.61
C ILE A 32 -0.21 -15.01 3.14
N GLU A 33 -0.10 -16.21 3.70
CA GLU A 33 0.81 -17.22 3.16
C GLU A 33 0.40 -17.66 1.75
N ALA A 34 1.39 -18.03 0.95
CA ALA A 34 1.24 -18.52 -0.41
C ALA A 34 0.31 -19.73 -0.54
N SER A 35 0.17 -20.50 0.55
CA SER A 35 -0.76 -21.63 0.68
C SER A 35 -2.23 -21.21 0.51
N GLY A 36 -2.54 -19.93 0.75
CA GLY A 36 -3.91 -19.41 0.76
C GLY A 36 -4.69 -19.73 2.03
N ASP A 37 -4.02 -20.22 3.07
CA ASP A 37 -4.66 -20.49 4.36
C ASP A 37 -5.12 -19.17 5.01
N LEU A 38 -6.43 -19.03 5.18
CA LEU A 38 -7.04 -17.82 5.75
C LEU A 38 -6.67 -17.61 7.22
N ASP A 39 -6.22 -18.64 7.94
CA ASP A 39 -5.73 -18.49 9.31
C ASP A 39 -4.39 -17.74 9.37
N THR A 40 -3.69 -17.64 8.24
CA THR A 40 -2.45 -16.85 8.09
C THR A 40 -2.71 -15.42 7.63
N LEU A 41 -3.97 -15.06 7.40
CA LEU A 41 -4.36 -13.71 6.99
C LEU A 41 -4.06 -12.72 8.12
N GLN A 42 -3.16 -11.78 7.83
CA GLN A 42 -2.75 -10.73 8.75
C GLN A 42 -3.10 -9.37 8.14
N ILE A 43 -3.95 -8.60 8.82
CA ILE A 43 -4.20 -7.20 8.45
C ILE A 43 -3.09 -6.34 9.04
N LEU A 44 -2.32 -5.68 8.18
CA LEU A 44 -1.24 -4.77 8.59
C LEU A 44 -1.72 -3.35 8.77
N TYR A 45 -2.70 -2.92 7.97
CA TYR A 45 -3.26 -1.58 8.03
C TYR A 45 -4.73 -1.57 7.63
N THR A 46 -5.50 -0.72 8.28
CA THR A 46 -6.89 -0.41 7.91
C THR A 46 -7.00 1.09 7.73
N GLU A 47 -7.49 1.53 6.58
CA GLU A 47 -7.78 2.94 6.35
C GLU A 47 -9.08 3.33 7.09
N HIS A 48 -8.95 4.30 7.98
CA HIS A 48 -10.05 4.80 8.81
C HIS A 48 -10.45 6.24 8.45
N ARG A 49 -9.60 6.96 7.71
CA ARG A 49 -9.79 8.36 7.37
C ARG A 49 -10.69 8.46 6.14
N ARG A 50 -11.73 9.28 6.28
CA ARG A 50 -12.73 9.47 5.24
C ARG A 50 -12.09 10.09 3.99
N GLY A 51 -12.31 9.44 2.85
CA GLY A 51 -11.88 9.94 1.55
C GLY A 51 -10.45 9.59 1.17
N LEU A 52 -9.64 9.04 2.09
CA LEU A 52 -8.37 8.42 1.73
C LEU A 52 -8.62 7.15 0.89
N ARG A 53 -7.67 6.82 0.01
CA ARG A 53 -7.68 5.61 -0.82
C ARG A 53 -6.29 4.98 -0.85
N LEU A 54 -6.22 3.67 -0.66
CA LEU A 54 -5.04 2.88 -0.98
C LEU A 54 -4.93 2.78 -2.51
N TYR A 55 -3.84 3.30 -3.06
CA TYR A 55 -3.65 3.39 -4.51
C TYR A 55 -2.48 2.53 -4.99
N GLY A 56 -2.69 1.81 -6.07
CA GLY A 56 -1.68 0.94 -6.68
C GLY A 56 -1.36 -0.31 -5.84
N PRO A 57 -0.55 -1.24 -6.39
CA PRO A 57 -0.17 -2.43 -5.66
C PRO A 57 0.85 -2.11 -4.55
N PRO A 58 0.73 -2.74 -3.37
CA PRO A 58 1.77 -2.72 -2.34
C PRO A 58 3.07 -3.36 -2.84
N ALA A 59 4.20 -3.00 -2.23
CA ALA A 59 5.51 -3.54 -2.56
C ALA A 59 6.27 -3.96 -1.30
N TRP A 60 6.85 -5.16 -1.31
CA TRP A 60 7.70 -5.64 -0.22
C TRP A 60 9.10 -5.03 -0.29
N SER A 61 9.67 -4.74 0.89
CA SER A 61 11.11 -4.58 1.02
C SER A 61 11.81 -5.94 0.76
N PRO A 62 13.07 -5.94 0.28
CA PRO A 62 13.79 -7.18 -0.03
C PRO A 62 14.01 -8.08 1.18
N ASP A 63 14.09 -7.51 2.38
CA ASP A 63 14.20 -8.22 3.66
C ASP A 63 12.86 -8.78 4.17
N GLY A 64 11.74 -8.40 3.55
CA GLY A 64 10.41 -8.84 3.95
C GLY A 64 9.89 -8.21 5.24
N GLU A 65 10.57 -7.21 5.82
CA GLU A 65 10.16 -6.60 7.09
C GLU A 65 9.17 -5.43 6.90
N GLN A 66 9.16 -4.83 5.71
CA GLN A 66 8.38 -3.64 5.40
C GLN A 66 7.56 -3.82 4.13
N ILE A 67 6.42 -3.15 4.08
CA ILE A 67 5.61 -2.98 2.88
C ILE A 67 5.44 -1.50 2.60
N VAL A 68 5.66 -1.10 1.36
CA VAL A 68 5.39 0.27 0.90
C VAL A 68 4.05 0.32 0.20
N VAL A 69 3.28 1.33 0.57
CA VAL A 69 1.98 1.64 -0.03
C VAL A 69 1.91 3.11 -0.40
N SER A 70 1.01 3.40 -1.34
CA SER A 70 0.61 4.75 -1.65
C SER A 70 -0.76 5.02 -1.07
N ILE A 71 -0.89 6.10 -0.31
CA ILE A 71 -2.19 6.57 0.17
C ILE A 71 -2.51 7.87 -0.56
N GLN A 72 -3.60 7.85 -1.32
CA GLN A 72 -4.16 9.02 -1.97
C GLN A 72 -5.10 9.73 -0.99
N GLU A 73 -4.84 11.00 -0.77
CA GLU A 73 -5.71 11.90 -0.04
C GLU A 73 -6.77 12.52 -0.96
N PRO A 74 -8.00 12.74 -0.46
CA PRO A 74 -8.95 13.58 -1.14
C PRO A 74 -8.33 14.97 -1.16
N GLY A 75 -7.90 15.42 -2.34
CA GLY A 75 -7.29 16.74 -2.48
C GLY A 75 -8.22 17.80 -1.87
N GLN A 76 -7.64 18.86 -1.29
CA GLN A 76 -8.42 20.08 -1.13
C GLN A 76 -8.90 20.47 -2.51
N LEU A 77 -10.22 20.59 -2.70
CA LEU A 77 -10.85 20.96 -3.96
C LEU A 77 -10.10 22.13 -4.58
N ARG A 78 -9.20 21.85 -5.53
CA ARG A 78 -8.89 22.82 -6.56
C ARG A 78 -10.10 22.85 -7.47
N LEU A 79 -10.42 24.04 -7.99
CA LEU A 79 -11.59 24.39 -8.77
C LEU A 79 -11.78 23.57 -10.09
N SER A 80 -11.14 22.40 -10.21
CA SER A 80 -11.10 21.52 -11.37
C SER A 80 -11.50 20.05 -11.09
N GLY A 81 -11.90 19.68 -9.86
CA GLY A 81 -12.44 18.34 -9.59
C GLY A 81 -11.42 17.17 -9.68
N GLN A 82 -10.13 17.45 -9.48
CA GLN A 82 -9.08 16.43 -9.54
C GLN A 82 -8.71 15.90 -8.14
N TRP A 83 -8.51 14.59 -8.05
CA TRP A 83 -7.86 13.86 -6.94
C TRP A 83 -6.35 13.97 -7.15
N THR A 84 -5.56 14.52 -6.21
CA THR A 84 -4.20 14.95 -6.62
C THR A 84 -3.06 14.68 -5.66
N ASN A 85 -3.29 14.12 -4.47
CA ASN A 85 -2.22 14.00 -3.47
C ASN A 85 -2.04 12.54 -3.09
N SER A 86 -0.97 11.90 -3.54
CA SER A 86 -0.52 10.66 -2.95
C SER A 86 0.77 10.87 -2.17
N TYR A 87 0.96 10.05 -1.14
CA TYR A 87 2.16 9.97 -0.32
C TYR A 87 2.60 8.51 -0.18
N LEU A 88 3.90 8.30 0.04
CA LEU A 88 4.46 6.98 0.30
C LEU A 88 4.52 6.71 1.78
N TYR A 89 4.04 5.54 2.16
CA TYR A 89 4.12 5.05 3.53
C TYR A 89 4.78 3.70 3.57
N SER A 90 5.54 3.43 4.63
CA SER A 90 5.98 2.08 4.99
C SER A 90 5.14 1.53 6.14
N LEU A 91 4.83 0.24 6.05
CA LEU A 91 4.09 -0.52 7.06
C LEU A 91 5.00 -1.64 7.57
N SER A 92 5.09 -1.77 8.90
CA SER A 92 5.79 -2.89 9.52
C SER A 92 4.96 -4.18 9.40
N VAL A 93 5.63 -5.27 9.03
CA VAL A 93 5.03 -6.62 8.96
C VAL A 93 4.91 -7.23 10.35
N SER A 94 5.88 -6.97 11.23
CA SER A 94 5.92 -7.48 12.60
C SER A 94 5.08 -6.67 13.59
N GLU A 95 4.80 -5.40 13.27
CA GLU A 95 4.04 -4.48 14.12
C GLU A 95 2.84 -3.89 13.36
N PRO A 96 1.72 -4.63 13.23
CA PRO A 96 0.51 -4.13 12.57
C PRO A 96 0.04 -2.79 13.12
N GLY A 97 -0.32 -1.88 12.21
CA GLY A 97 -0.73 -0.51 12.54
C GLY A 97 0.42 0.48 12.66
N LEU A 98 1.68 0.02 12.74
CA LEU A 98 2.84 0.91 12.64
C LEU A 98 3.03 1.33 11.19
N ILE A 99 2.64 2.58 10.89
CA ILE A 99 2.75 3.20 9.58
C ILE A 99 3.59 4.48 9.65
N SER A 100 4.56 4.60 8.75
CA SER A 100 5.50 5.72 8.71
C SER A 100 5.46 6.41 7.35
N LEU A 101 5.48 7.75 7.35
CA LEU A 101 5.59 8.53 6.12
C LEU A 101 7.04 8.47 5.62
N LEU A 102 7.24 7.97 4.40
CA LEU A 102 8.57 7.82 3.81
C LEU A 102 9.04 9.09 3.09
N GLU A 103 8.12 9.78 2.42
CA GLU A 103 8.40 11.02 1.70
C GLU A 103 7.43 12.11 2.19
N PRO A 104 7.94 13.15 2.90
CA PRO A 104 7.08 14.21 3.40
C PRO A 104 6.53 15.09 2.28
N GLU A 105 7.17 15.12 1.12
CA GLU A 105 6.69 15.91 0.00
C GLU A 105 5.62 15.17 -0.82
N ARG A 106 4.63 15.92 -1.31
CA ARG A 106 3.58 15.38 -2.19
C ARG A 106 4.21 14.77 -3.44
N ILE A 107 3.98 13.50 -3.72
CA ILE A 107 4.56 12.80 -4.88
C ILE A 107 3.58 12.63 -6.05
N GLY A 108 2.58 13.51 -6.20
CA GLY A 108 1.60 13.41 -7.29
C GLY A 108 0.76 12.11 -7.24
N THR A 109 0.19 11.70 -8.37
CA THR A 109 -0.48 10.40 -8.54
C THR A 109 0.55 9.36 -8.97
N ILE A 110 0.58 8.22 -8.27
CA ILE A 110 1.43 7.09 -8.67
C ILE A 110 0.72 6.30 -9.76
N ASN A 111 1.23 6.30 -10.99
CA ASN A 111 0.53 5.66 -12.11
C ASN A 111 0.89 4.17 -12.33
N ARG A 112 2.01 3.69 -11.78
CA ARG A 112 2.48 2.29 -11.91
C ARG A 112 3.19 1.83 -10.64
N GLY A 113 3.17 0.52 -10.41
CA GLY A 113 3.60 -0.12 -9.17
C GLY A 113 4.99 0.32 -8.66
N MET A 114 5.11 0.35 -7.34
CA MET A 114 6.34 0.67 -6.64
C MET A 114 7.23 -0.57 -6.56
N SER A 115 8.55 -0.40 -6.50
CA SER A 115 9.49 -1.49 -6.25
C SER A 115 10.68 -0.99 -5.45
N PHE A 116 11.15 -1.80 -4.51
CA PHE A 116 12.44 -1.57 -3.87
C PHE A 116 13.59 -1.94 -4.82
N SER A 117 14.74 -1.28 -4.62
CA SER A 117 16.04 -1.75 -5.11
C SER A 117 16.40 -3.07 -4.42
N PRO A 118 17.21 -3.95 -5.05
CA PRO A 118 17.60 -5.23 -4.44
C PRO A 118 18.30 -5.10 -3.09
N ASP A 119 18.98 -3.98 -2.83
CA ASP A 119 19.64 -3.69 -1.56
C ASP A 119 18.73 -2.97 -0.52
N GLY A 120 17.46 -2.72 -0.87
CA GLY A 120 16.45 -2.13 -0.01
C GLY A 120 16.60 -0.62 0.24
N LYS A 121 17.63 0.02 -0.33
CA LYS A 121 17.96 1.42 -0.02
C LYS A 121 17.16 2.45 -0.79
N THR A 122 16.47 2.06 -1.86
CA THR A 122 15.78 2.99 -2.76
C THR A 122 14.48 2.37 -3.24
N ILE A 123 13.49 3.22 -3.53
CA ILE A 123 12.21 2.82 -4.10
C ILE A 123 12.06 3.49 -5.46
N ALA A 124 11.77 2.71 -6.49
CA ALA A 124 11.38 3.19 -7.80
C ALA A 124 9.85 3.29 -7.87
N PHE A 125 9.35 4.41 -8.38
CA PHE A 125 7.94 4.66 -8.64
C PHE A 125 7.79 5.65 -9.80
N SER A 126 6.64 5.65 -10.47
CA SER A 126 6.30 6.63 -11.50
C SER A 126 5.26 7.60 -10.98
N SER A 127 5.50 8.89 -11.13
CA SER A 127 4.62 9.96 -10.66
C SER A 127 4.30 10.95 -11.79
N ASP A 128 3.19 11.67 -11.65
CA ASP A 128 2.84 12.85 -12.45
C ASP A 128 3.37 14.18 -11.86
N ARG A 129 4.14 14.12 -10.77
CA ARG A 129 4.82 15.25 -10.15
C ARG A 129 5.99 15.75 -11.00
#